data_AF-A0A3D4ULQ2-F1
#
_entry.id   AF-A0A3D4ULQ2-F1
#
_cell.length_a   1.000
_cell.length_b   1.000
_cell.length_c   1.000
_cell.angle_alpha   90.00
_cell.angle_beta   90.00
_cell.angle_gamma   90.00
#
_symmetry.space_group_name_H-M   'P 1'
#
loop_
_entity.id
_entity.type
_entity.pdbx_description
1 polymer ?
#
loop_
_entity_poly.entity_id
_entity_poly.type
_entity_poly.pdbx_seq_one_letter_code
_entity_poly.pdbx_strand_id
1 'polypeptide(L)'
;MKMTPPTITPNAEPKPFSMDAQEVVRGLRGAFSELLLSIGADPSTPGSISEHLGLNKNLAWKISKIIGSDDTAAALDQMPGPPGIKILLKGIEKAKAERPLVQVARDAISEYERLIAVHSGDRATMEMMGSGLATRGQQARDEQHRKLLYQGASYVWGAQASTLLKVGVMLPGRTPGCADFATINAFIDFRRIRPDVTWIMSRRTSKNDDQRSGRVFACEPIDPNFAGDDMAPLMGDFCSDPLPELRRVEEDHAMTFELTEGRVGNTGALTCVAGTIHRDLPMYRTPDNTRGNNTA
;
A
#
# COMPACT_ATOMS: atom_id res chain seq x y z
N MET A 1 -21.06 -6.80 18.74
CA MET A 1 -20.99 -6.13 20.06
C MET A 1 -20.28 -4.81 19.80
N LYS A 2 -21.00 -3.68 19.80
CA LYS A 2 -20.37 -2.36 19.60
C LYS A 2 -19.51 -2.09 20.84
N MET A 3 -18.18 -2.05 20.68
CA MET A 3 -17.28 -1.62 21.74
C MET A 3 -17.50 -0.12 21.94
N THR A 4 -18.04 0.25 23.09
CA THR A 4 -18.03 1.64 23.54
C THR A 4 -16.56 2.05 23.71
N PRO A 5 -16.11 3.19 23.14
CA PRO A 5 -14.74 3.63 23.34
C PRO A 5 -14.48 3.85 24.83
N PRO A 6 -13.33 3.42 25.38
CA PRO A 6 -12.98 3.73 26.76
C PRO A 6 -12.83 5.24 26.92
N THR A 7 -13.34 5.77 28.05
CA THR A 7 -13.14 7.15 28.47
C THR A 7 -11.65 7.38 28.68
N ILE A 8 -11.01 8.11 27.77
CA ILE A 8 -9.60 8.51 27.89
C ILE A 8 -9.52 9.56 29.01
N THR A 9 -8.80 9.24 30.08
CA THR A 9 -8.54 10.19 31.18
C THR A 9 -7.68 11.37 30.66
N PRO A 10 -8.02 12.64 30.91
CA PRO A 10 -7.51 13.76 30.11
C PRO A 10 -6.08 14.24 30.40
N ASN A 11 -5.29 13.57 31.25
CA ASN A 11 -4.14 14.22 31.90
C ASN A 11 -2.75 13.56 31.75
N ALA A 12 -2.57 12.65 30.81
CA ALA A 12 -1.23 12.22 30.38
C ALA A 12 -1.20 12.14 28.85
N GLU A 13 -0.16 12.71 28.22
CA GLU A 13 0.05 12.50 26.79
C GLU A 13 0.15 10.98 26.53
N PRO A 14 -0.64 10.44 25.59
CA PRO A 14 -0.57 9.03 25.27
C PRO A 14 0.85 8.71 24.75
N LYS A 15 1.46 7.68 25.33
CA LYS A 15 2.79 7.20 24.94
C LYS A 15 2.83 6.91 23.43
N PRO A 16 3.96 7.09 22.75
CA PRO A 16 4.11 6.63 21.36
C PRO A 16 3.78 5.13 21.25
N PHE A 17 3.08 4.73 20.19
CA PHE A 17 2.64 3.34 19.97
C PHE A 17 3.77 2.32 20.15
N SER A 18 4.97 2.62 19.64
CA SER A 18 6.13 1.72 19.73
C SER A 18 6.52 1.40 21.18
N MET A 19 6.55 2.40 22.04
CA MET A 19 6.87 2.25 23.46
C MET A 19 5.75 1.55 24.21
N ASP A 20 4.50 1.96 23.97
CA ASP A 20 3.32 1.36 24.61
C ASP A 20 3.21 -0.14 24.24
N ALA A 21 3.34 -0.47 22.95
CA ALA A 21 3.33 -1.84 22.46
C ALA A 21 4.43 -2.72 23.07
N GLN A 22 5.65 -2.18 23.22
CA GLN A 22 6.76 -2.91 23.85
C GLN A 22 6.49 -3.21 25.32
N GLU A 23 5.94 -2.23 26.06
CA GLU A 23 5.56 -2.41 27.47
C GLU A 23 4.44 -3.44 27.62
N VAL A 24 3.38 -3.35 26.79
CA VAL A 24 2.26 -4.29 26.80
C VAL A 24 2.71 -5.71 26.48
N VAL A 25 3.52 -5.90 25.43
CA VAL A 25 4.04 -7.24 25.08
C VAL A 25 4.90 -7.79 26.22
N ARG A 26 5.73 -6.96 26.85
CA ARG A 26 6.53 -7.39 28.02
C ARG A 26 5.64 -7.81 29.18
N GLY A 27 4.58 -7.04 29.46
CA GLY A 27 3.58 -7.37 30.48
C GLY A 27 2.87 -8.69 30.20
N LEU A 28 2.41 -8.90 28.96
CA LEU A 28 1.80 -10.17 28.53
C LEU A 28 2.76 -11.36 28.69
N ARG A 29 4.02 -11.21 28.24
CA ARG A 29 5.04 -12.27 28.36
C ARG A 29 5.29 -12.63 29.82
N GLY A 30 5.47 -11.63 30.68
CA GLY A 30 5.66 -11.84 32.12
C GLY A 30 4.47 -12.54 32.76
N ALA A 31 3.27 -11.98 32.57
CA ALA A 31 2.04 -12.50 33.16
C ALA A 31 1.73 -13.94 32.72
N PHE A 32 1.86 -14.27 31.42
CA PHE A 32 1.61 -15.63 30.94
C PHE A 32 2.70 -16.60 31.38
N SER A 33 3.96 -16.19 31.43
CA SER A 33 5.05 -17.06 31.88
C SER A 33 4.90 -17.42 33.36
N GLU A 34 4.69 -16.42 34.22
CA GLU A 34 4.56 -16.61 35.67
C GLU A 34 3.32 -17.46 35.99
N LEU A 35 2.20 -17.19 35.32
CA LEU A 35 0.99 -17.96 35.49
C LEU A 35 1.16 -19.43 35.07
N LEU A 36 1.77 -19.70 33.92
CA LEU A 36 2.02 -21.07 33.46
C LEU A 36 2.97 -21.84 34.39
N LEU A 37 4.03 -21.19 34.85
CA LEU A 37 4.97 -21.79 35.80
C LEU A 37 4.28 -22.13 37.14
N SER A 38 3.36 -21.28 37.61
CA SER A 38 2.61 -21.52 38.87
C SER A 38 1.75 -22.78 38.86
N ILE A 39 1.30 -23.20 37.67
CA ILE A 39 0.49 -24.42 37.50
C ILE A 39 1.33 -25.62 37.03
N GLY A 40 2.66 -25.50 37.03
CA GLY A 40 3.60 -26.55 36.61
C GLY A 40 3.71 -26.72 35.09
N ALA A 41 3.10 -25.83 34.30
CA ALA A 41 3.20 -25.89 32.85
C ALA A 41 4.50 -25.24 32.36
N ASP A 42 5.27 -25.97 31.55
CA ASP A 42 6.37 -25.40 30.78
C ASP A 42 5.84 -24.44 29.68
N PRO A 43 6.17 -23.13 29.74
CA PRO A 43 5.68 -22.13 28.79
C PRO A 43 6.35 -22.23 27.41
N SER A 44 7.47 -22.94 27.29
CA SER A 44 8.18 -23.11 26.02
C SER A 44 7.57 -24.21 25.14
N THR A 45 6.73 -25.08 25.72
CA THR A 45 6.16 -26.23 25.02
C THR A 45 4.64 -26.12 24.86
N PRO A 46 4.12 -25.95 23.62
CA PRO A 46 2.67 -25.91 23.37
C PRO A 46 1.92 -27.13 23.89
N GLY A 47 2.56 -28.31 23.93
CA GLY A 47 1.99 -29.54 24.48
C GLY A 47 1.66 -29.40 25.96
N SER A 48 2.65 -28.96 26.76
CA SER A 48 2.48 -28.71 28.19
C SER A 48 1.36 -27.71 28.48
N ILE A 49 1.32 -26.59 27.74
CA ILE A 49 0.27 -25.57 27.87
C ILE A 49 -1.11 -26.17 27.56
N SER A 50 -1.21 -26.96 26.49
CA SER A 50 -2.45 -27.60 26.06
C SER A 50 -2.98 -28.56 27.12
N GLU A 51 -2.10 -29.36 27.73
CA GLU A 51 -2.45 -30.35 28.76
C GLU A 51 -2.91 -29.68 30.07
N HIS A 52 -2.14 -28.72 30.59
CA HIS A 52 -2.43 -28.10 31.88
C HIS A 52 -3.64 -27.16 31.84
N LEU A 53 -3.85 -26.46 30.73
CA LEU A 53 -4.96 -25.50 30.58
C LEU A 53 -6.18 -26.07 29.83
N GLY A 54 -6.08 -27.29 29.29
CA GLY A 54 -7.13 -27.90 28.47
C GLY A 54 -7.42 -27.12 27.17
N LEU A 55 -6.40 -26.48 26.59
CA LEU A 55 -6.53 -25.69 25.37
C LEU A 55 -6.31 -26.55 24.12
N ASN A 56 -6.89 -26.16 22.99
CA ASN A 56 -6.54 -26.80 21.72
C ASN A 56 -5.09 -26.43 21.30
N LYS A 57 -4.50 -27.28 20.45
CA LYS A 57 -3.09 -27.15 20.01
C LYS A 57 -2.76 -25.80 19.39
N ASN A 58 -3.68 -25.21 18.62
CA ASN A 58 -3.46 -23.92 17.95
C ASN A 58 -3.37 -22.78 18.97
N LEU A 59 -4.32 -22.70 19.91
CA LEU A 59 -4.31 -21.68 20.95
C LEU A 59 -3.07 -21.81 21.85
N ALA A 60 -2.73 -23.04 22.28
CA ALA A 60 -1.53 -23.29 23.07
C ALA A 60 -0.24 -22.89 22.33
N TRP A 61 -0.15 -23.17 21.03
CA TRP A 61 0.96 -22.75 20.18
C TRP A 61 1.09 -21.23 20.11
N LYS A 62 -0.02 -20.50 19.95
CA LYS A 62 -0.02 -19.03 19.95
C LYS A 62 0.50 -18.46 21.26
N ILE A 63 0.05 -18.99 22.41
CA ILE A 63 0.52 -18.55 23.73
C ILE A 63 2.02 -18.79 23.89
N SER A 64 2.50 -19.99 23.54
CA SER A 64 3.93 -20.30 23.56
C SER A 64 4.74 -19.34 22.67
N LYS A 65 4.21 -18.97 21.49
CA LYS A 65 4.86 -18.00 20.60
C LYS A 65 4.89 -16.59 21.16
N ILE A 66 3.85 -16.13 21.84
CA ILE A 66 3.84 -14.82 22.51
C ILE A 66 4.96 -14.79 23.56
N ILE A 67 5.04 -15.83 24.39
CA ILE A 67 6.03 -15.93 25.47
C ILE A 67 7.47 -16.00 24.92
N GLY A 68 7.68 -16.81 23.88
CA GLY A 68 8.99 -17.05 23.29
C GLY A 68 9.45 -16.01 22.25
N SER A 69 8.62 -15.03 21.90
CA SER A 69 8.96 -14.04 20.84
C SER A 69 9.64 -12.80 21.42
N ASP A 70 10.87 -12.54 20.98
CA ASP A 70 11.58 -11.29 21.27
C ASP A 70 11.18 -10.12 20.37
N ASP A 71 10.49 -10.41 19.26
CA ASP A 71 9.94 -9.39 18.38
C ASP A 71 8.53 -9.00 18.86
N THR A 72 8.35 -7.72 19.20
CA THR A 72 7.09 -7.12 19.63
C THR A 72 5.98 -7.31 18.59
N ALA A 73 6.29 -7.07 17.31
CA ALA A 73 5.31 -7.20 16.24
C ALA A 73 4.87 -8.65 16.04
N ALA A 74 5.82 -9.60 16.16
CA ALA A 74 5.49 -11.01 16.09
C ALA A 74 4.63 -11.47 17.27
N ALA A 75 4.88 -10.97 18.48
CA ALA A 75 4.05 -11.29 19.65
C ALA A 75 2.61 -10.77 19.50
N LEU A 76 2.45 -9.52 19.04
CA LEU A 76 1.14 -8.91 18.79
C LEU A 76 0.31 -9.69 17.75
N ASP A 77 0.94 -10.12 16.65
CA ASP A 77 0.32 -10.92 15.59
C ASP A 77 -0.23 -12.26 16.12
N GLN A 78 0.46 -12.85 17.10
CA GLN A 78 0.04 -14.12 17.72
C GLN A 78 -1.07 -14.00 18.75
N MET A 79 -1.45 -12.78 19.18
CA MET A 79 -2.49 -12.60 20.18
C MET A 79 -3.80 -13.28 19.76
N PRO A 80 -4.48 -14.04 20.62
CA PRO A 80 -5.78 -14.61 20.26
C PRO A 80 -6.85 -13.53 20.05
N GLY A 81 -7.85 -13.82 19.21
CA GLY A 81 -9.04 -12.96 19.14
C GLY A 81 -9.93 -13.12 20.38
N PRO A 82 -11.01 -12.32 20.53
CA PRO A 82 -11.86 -12.33 21.72
C PRO A 82 -12.41 -13.71 22.12
N PRO A 83 -12.83 -14.60 21.18
CA PRO A 83 -13.22 -15.97 21.55
C PRO A 83 -12.06 -16.78 22.13
N GLY A 84 -10.85 -16.64 21.58
CA GLY A 84 -9.65 -17.34 22.06
C GLY A 84 -9.22 -16.85 23.44
N ILE A 85 -9.29 -15.55 23.69
CA ILE A 85 -9.02 -14.95 25.02
C ILE A 85 -9.98 -15.52 26.06
N LYS A 86 -11.28 -15.62 25.75
CA LYS A 86 -12.28 -16.22 26.65
C LYS A 86 -11.97 -17.68 26.97
N ILE A 87 -11.50 -18.46 25.98
CA ILE A 87 -11.11 -19.86 26.17
C ILE A 87 -9.88 -19.95 27.07
N LEU A 88 -8.86 -19.11 26.83
CA LEU A 88 -7.66 -19.04 27.65
C LEU A 88 -8.00 -18.76 29.11
N LEU A 89 -8.76 -17.70 29.38
CA LEU A 89 -9.14 -17.31 30.75
C LEU A 89 -9.93 -18.41 31.47
N LYS A 90 -10.84 -19.09 30.77
CA LYS A 90 -11.57 -20.24 31.33
C LYS A 90 -10.65 -21.43 31.64
N GLY A 91 -9.63 -21.68 30.81
CA GLY A 91 -8.63 -22.71 31.06
C GLY A 91 -7.82 -22.41 32.32
N ILE A 92 -7.39 -21.15 32.47
CA ILE A 92 -6.65 -20.65 33.64
C ILE A 92 -7.46 -20.82 34.94
N GLU A 93 -8.74 -20.47 34.93
CA GLU A 93 -9.62 -20.63 36.09
C GLU A 93 -9.79 -22.10 36.50
N LYS A 94 -9.90 -23.00 35.52
CA LYS A 94 -10.03 -24.45 35.78
C LYS A 94 -8.74 -25.07 36.31
N ALA A 95 -7.60 -24.57 35.90
CA ALA A 95 -6.28 -25.04 36.33
C ALA A 95 -5.94 -24.65 37.78
N LYS A 96 -6.85 -23.97 38.51
CA LYS A 96 -6.70 -23.56 39.92
C LYS A 96 -5.44 -22.70 40.16
N ALA A 97 -5.04 -21.92 39.17
CA ALA A 97 -3.97 -20.92 39.33
C ALA A 97 -4.30 -19.95 40.48
N GLU A 98 -3.26 -19.43 41.13
CA GLU A 98 -3.43 -18.51 42.24
C GLU A 98 -4.16 -17.23 41.81
N ARG A 99 -5.16 -16.81 42.59
CA ARG A 99 -6.01 -15.66 42.27
C ARG A 99 -5.23 -14.39 41.89
N PRO A 100 -4.12 -14.02 42.57
CA PRO A 100 -3.32 -12.87 42.19
C PRO A 100 -2.75 -12.99 40.77
N LEU A 101 -2.22 -14.16 40.40
CA LEU A 101 -1.63 -14.38 39.08
C LEU A 101 -2.69 -14.37 37.97
N VAL A 102 -3.87 -14.92 38.24
CA VAL A 102 -5.01 -14.83 37.32
C VAL A 102 -5.39 -13.37 37.09
N GLN A 103 -5.39 -12.54 38.13
CA GLN A 103 -5.68 -11.12 37.99
C GLN A 103 -4.61 -10.40 37.16
N VAL A 104 -3.32 -10.65 37.40
CA VAL A 104 -2.22 -10.08 36.60
C VAL A 104 -2.36 -10.43 35.11
N ALA A 105 -2.72 -11.67 34.78
CA ALA A 105 -2.98 -12.07 33.39
C ALA A 105 -4.18 -11.35 32.76
N ARG A 106 -5.26 -11.14 33.55
CA ARG A 106 -6.44 -10.37 33.10
C ARG A 106 -6.11 -8.91 32.86
N ASP A 107 -5.30 -8.31 33.72
CA ASP A 107 -4.88 -6.92 33.60
C ASP A 107 -3.98 -6.74 32.38
N ALA A 108 -3.04 -7.67 32.13
CA ALA A 108 -2.21 -7.65 30.93
C ALA A 108 -3.02 -7.79 29.62
N ILE A 109 -4.05 -8.65 29.62
CA ILE A 109 -4.98 -8.76 28.49
C ILE A 109 -5.78 -7.47 28.30
N SER A 110 -6.25 -6.87 29.39
CA SER A 110 -7.02 -5.61 29.36
C SER A 110 -6.16 -4.47 28.82
N GLU A 111 -4.87 -4.45 29.17
CA GLU A 111 -3.93 -3.45 28.67
C GLU A 111 -3.63 -3.63 27.18
N TYR A 112 -3.60 -4.87 26.68
CA TYR A 112 -3.57 -5.13 25.24
C TYR A 112 -4.84 -4.67 24.51
N GLU A 113 -6.02 -4.87 25.09
CA GLU A 113 -7.26 -4.33 24.53
C GLU A 113 -7.28 -2.79 24.56
N ARG A 114 -6.72 -2.17 25.61
CA ARG A 114 -6.52 -0.71 25.70
C ARG A 114 -5.58 -0.21 24.61
N LEU A 115 -4.46 -0.90 24.37
CA LEU A 115 -3.51 -0.57 23.30
C LEU A 115 -4.22 -0.48 21.95
N ILE A 116 -5.06 -1.48 21.61
CA ILE A 116 -5.85 -1.49 20.38
C ILE A 116 -6.79 -0.27 20.34
N ALA A 117 -7.55 -0.06 21.41
CA ALA A 117 -8.55 1.00 21.48
C ALA A 117 -7.94 2.41 21.36
N VAL A 118 -6.77 2.65 21.96
CA VAL A 118 -6.11 3.95 21.97
C VAL A 118 -5.40 4.25 20.64
N HIS A 119 -4.67 3.29 20.08
CA HIS A 119 -3.78 3.56 18.94
C HIS A 119 -4.38 3.28 17.57
N SER A 120 -5.27 2.29 17.49
CA SER A 120 -5.65 1.69 16.20
C SER A 120 -7.15 1.57 15.96
N GLY A 121 -7.96 1.62 17.01
CA GLY A 121 -9.41 1.38 16.96
C GLY A 121 -9.80 -0.07 16.69
N ASP A 122 -9.02 -0.79 15.91
CA ASP A 122 -9.23 -2.20 15.58
C ASP A 122 -7.91 -2.98 15.43
N ARG A 123 -8.04 -4.30 15.48
CA ARG A 123 -6.88 -5.21 15.46
C ARG A 123 -6.15 -5.22 14.11
N ALA A 124 -6.85 -5.12 12.99
CA ALA A 124 -6.20 -5.15 11.68
C ALA A 124 -5.33 -3.91 11.49
N THR A 125 -5.80 -2.75 11.95
CA THR A 125 -5.04 -1.51 12.01
C THR A 125 -3.85 -1.62 12.96
N MET A 126 -4.01 -2.24 14.13
CA MET A 126 -2.91 -2.50 15.07
C MET A 126 -1.80 -3.36 14.42
N GLU A 127 -2.19 -4.43 13.72
CA GLU A 127 -1.25 -5.31 13.01
C GLU A 127 -0.48 -4.56 11.92
N MET A 128 -1.14 -3.66 11.17
CA MET A 128 -0.49 -2.79 10.18
C MET A 128 0.50 -1.83 10.83
N MET A 129 0.13 -1.18 11.95
CA MET A 129 1.03 -0.30 12.70
C MET A 129 2.23 -1.07 13.28
N GLY A 130 1.99 -2.29 13.77
CA GLY A 130 3.01 -3.20 14.29
C GLY A 130 4.01 -3.66 13.24
N SER A 131 3.65 -3.66 11.95
CA SER A 131 4.57 -4.03 10.87
C SER A 131 5.84 -3.16 10.84
N GLY A 132 5.73 -1.89 11.19
CA GLY A 132 6.85 -0.96 11.32
C GLY A 132 7.80 -1.27 12.48
N LEU A 133 7.38 -2.08 13.45
CA LEU A 133 8.19 -2.52 14.60
C LEU A 133 8.90 -3.86 14.34
N ALA A 134 8.48 -4.61 13.33
CA ALA A 134 9.01 -5.95 13.07
C ALA A 134 10.48 -5.86 12.60
N THR A 135 11.35 -6.68 13.18
CA THR A 135 12.77 -6.74 12.76
C THR A 135 13.01 -7.77 11.66
N ARG A 136 12.06 -8.69 11.46
CA ARG A 136 12.14 -9.79 10.47
C ARG A 136 10.81 -9.94 9.74
N GLY A 137 10.88 -10.36 8.47
CA GLY A 137 9.68 -10.66 7.67
C GLY A 137 8.89 -9.44 7.17
N GLN A 138 9.42 -8.22 7.34
CA GLN A 138 8.81 -6.99 6.80
C GLN A 138 8.59 -7.07 5.29
N GLN A 139 9.59 -7.53 4.53
CA GLN A 139 9.48 -7.65 3.06
C GLN A 139 8.31 -8.52 2.61
N ALA A 140 8.12 -9.71 3.21
CA ALA A 140 7.02 -10.60 2.85
C ALA A 140 5.64 -10.01 3.20
N ARG A 141 5.53 -9.29 4.32
CA ARG A 141 4.30 -8.58 4.72
C ARG A 141 4.01 -7.41 3.78
N ASP A 142 5.02 -6.61 3.46
CA ASP A 142 4.91 -5.50 2.51
C ASP A 142 4.47 -5.99 1.12
N GLU A 143 5.03 -7.09 0.65
CA GLU A 143 4.64 -7.73 -0.62
C GLU A 143 3.16 -8.16 -0.60
N GLN A 144 2.68 -8.74 0.52
CA GLN A 144 1.27 -9.09 0.66
C GLN A 144 0.38 -7.85 0.61
N HIS A 145 0.73 -6.77 1.31
CA HIS A 145 -0.04 -5.52 1.27
C HIS A 145 -0.02 -4.85 -0.11
N ARG A 146 1.13 -4.84 -0.79
CA ARG A 146 1.24 -4.36 -2.18
C ARG A 146 0.39 -5.18 -3.12
N LYS A 147 0.35 -6.50 -2.95
CA LYS A 147 -0.52 -7.39 -3.73
C LYS A 147 -2.00 -7.08 -3.48
N LEU A 148 -2.42 -6.89 -2.23
CA LEU A 148 -3.80 -6.53 -1.90
C LEU A 148 -4.17 -5.16 -2.47
N LEU A 149 -3.28 -4.18 -2.38
CA LEU A 149 -3.46 -2.86 -3.00
C LEU A 149 -3.59 -2.99 -4.52
N TYR A 150 -2.69 -3.72 -5.16
CA TYR A 150 -2.74 -3.96 -6.61
C TYR A 150 -4.07 -4.60 -7.03
N GLN A 151 -4.53 -5.63 -6.32
CA GLN A 151 -5.79 -6.31 -6.60
C GLN A 151 -7.00 -5.39 -6.38
N GLY A 152 -7.03 -4.66 -5.26
CA GLY A 152 -8.10 -3.72 -4.94
C GLY A 152 -8.17 -2.57 -5.94
N ALA A 153 -7.03 -1.96 -6.26
CA ALA A 153 -6.93 -0.88 -7.23
C ALA A 153 -7.33 -1.35 -8.64
N SER A 154 -6.86 -2.54 -9.05
CA SER A 154 -7.26 -3.15 -10.32
C SER A 154 -8.77 -3.36 -10.40
N TYR A 155 -9.40 -3.82 -9.31
CA TYR A 155 -10.86 -3.99 -9.27
C TYR A 155 -11.60 -2.65 -9.35
N VAL A 156 -11.18 -1.64 -8.59
CA VAL A 156 -11.79 -0.30 -8.59
C VAL A 156 -11.68 0.35 -9.97
N TRP A 157 -10.47 0.39 -10.52
CA TRP A 157 -10.19 1.01 -11.82
C TRP A 157 -10.67 0.16 -13.00
N GLY A 158 -10.83 -1.15 -12.81
CA GLY A 158 -11.28 -2.06 -13.87
C GLY A 158 -10.21 -2.33 -14.93
N ALA A 159 -8.95 -2.02 -14.66
CA ALA A 159 -7.82 -2.29 -15.54
C ALA A 159 -6.56 -2.58 -14.72
N GLN A 160 -5.59 -3.21 -15.35
CA GLN A 160 -4.28 -3.48 -14.77
C GLN A 160 -3.24 -3.54 -15.88
N ALA A 161 -1.99 -3.24 -15.55
CA ALA A 161 -0.82 -3.46 -16.41
C ALA A 161 0.23 -4.26 -15.63
N SER A 162 1.15 -4.92 -16.34
CA SER A 162 2.35 -5.46 -15.69
C SER A 162 3.32 -4.34 -15.36
N THR A 163 3.44 -3.36 -16.26
CA THR A 163 4.30 -2.19 -16.08
C THR A 163 3.67 -0.94 -16.69
N LEU A 164 3.72 0.17 -15.93
CA LEU A 164 3.52 1.51 -16.44
C LEU A 164 4.90 2.17 -16.50
N LEU A 165 5.37 2.52 -17.70
CA LEU A 165 6.69 3.09 -17.93
C LEU A 165 6.55 4.54 -18.41
N LYS A 166 7.37 5.41 -17.86
CA LYS A 166 7.54 6.79 -18.32
C LYS A 166 9.02 7.13 -18.34
N VAL A 167 9.50 7.57 -19.50
CA VAL A 167 10.87 8.03 -19.71
C VAL A 167 10.81 9.48 -20.15
N GLY A 168 11.63 10.32 -19.52
CA GLY A 168 11.87 11.70 -19.94
C GLY A 168 13.35 11.89 -20.23
N VAL A 169 13.67 12.44 -21.39
CA VAL A 169 15.04 12.74 -21.80
C VAL A 169 15.12 14.22 -22.15
N MET A 170 16.04 14.93 -21.51
CA MET A 170 16.29 16.34 -21.78
C MET A 170 17.63 16.49 -22.53
N LEU A 171 17.59 17.22 -23.64
CA LEU A 171 18.73 17.44 -24.52
C LEU A 171 18.93 18.95 -24.71
N PRO A 172 20.16 19.44 -24.99
CA PRO A 172 20.35 20.82 -25.43
C PRO A 172 19.53 21.10 -26.69
N GLY A 173 18.81 22.22 -26.70
CA GLY A 173 18.05 22.67 -27.87
C GLY A 173 18.97 23.24 -28.95
N ARG A 174 18.41 23.50 -30.14
CA ARG A 174 19.15 24.15 -31.23
C ARG A 174 19.32 25.64 -30.96
N THR A 175 18.36 26.23 -30.25
CA THR A 175 18.40 27.65 -29.87
C THR A 175 19.14 27.82 -28.54
N PRO A 176 20.12 28.74 -28.45
CA PRO A 176 20.79 29.04 -27.18
C PRO A 176 19.78 29.42 -26.08
N GLY A 177 19.86 28.71 -24.95
CA GLY A 177 18.94 28.89 -23.82
C GLY A 177 17.64 28.10 -23.90
N CYS A 178 17.51 27.22 -24.88
CA CYS A 178 16.42 26.25 -24.98
C CYS A 178 16.91 24.80 -24.77
N ALA A 179 15.97 23.90 -24.51
CA ALA A 179 16.16 22.46 -24.42
C ALA A 179 15.12 21.70 -25.23
N ASP A 180 15.51 20.55 -25.76
CA ASP A 180 14.58 19.58 -26.30
C ASP A 180 14.18 18.60 -25.19
N PHE A 181 12.91 18.22 -25.13
CA PHE A 181 12.40 17.27 -24.14
C PHE A 181 11.63 16.15 -24.83
N ALA A 182 12.20 14.94 -24.81
CA ALA A 182 11.58 13.74 -25.32
C ALA A 182 10.90 12.96 -24.19
N THR A 183 9.69 12.49 -24.43
CA THR A 183 8.92 11.65 -23.53
C THR A 183 8.50 10.36 -24.21
N ILE A 184 8.66 9.25 -23.50
CA ILE A 184 8.11 7.95 -23.89
C ILE A 184 7.20 7.49 -22.75
N ASN A 185 5.94 7.26 -23.06
CA ASN A 185 4.96 6.67 -22.15
C ASN A 185 4.63 5.27 -22.67
N ALA A 186 4.55 4.29 -21.78
CA ALA A 186 4.25 2.92 -22.16
C ALA A 186 3.38 2.20 -21.12
N PHE A 187 2.39 1.45 -21.61
CA PHE A 187 1.71 0.43 -20.84
C PHE A 187 2.07 -0.94 -21.39
N ILE A 188 2.58 -1.81 -20.54
CA ILE A 188 3.02 -3.17 -20.90
C ILE A 188 2.06 -4.17 -20.26
N ASP A 189 1.57 -5.12 -21.05
CA ASP A 189 0.53 -6.08 -20.69
C ASP A 189 -0.71 -5.42 -20.07
N PHE A 190 -1.11 -4.27 -20.61
CA PHE A 190 -2.34 -3.59 -20.20
C PHE A 190 -3.53 -4.49 -20.53
N ARG A 191 -4.39 -4.74 -19.56
CA ARG A 191 -5.61 -5.51 -19.73
C ARG A 191 -6.76 -4.91 -18.94
N ARG A 192 -7.92 -4.93 -19.57
CA ARG A 192 -9.19 -4.54 -18.95
C ARG A 192 -9.74 -5.70 -18.14
N ILE A 193 -10.38 -5.36 -17.03
CA ILE A 193 -11.17 -6.28 -16.19
C ILE A 193 -12.66 -6.10 -16.50
N ARG A 194 -13.07 -4.91 -16.98
CA ARG A 194 -14.43 -4.61 -17.44
C ARG A 194 -14.40 -4.02 -18.86
N PRO A 195 -15.40 -4.31 -19.71
CA PRO A 195 -15.35 -3.97 -21.15
C PRO A 195 -15.45 -2.46 -21.44
N ASP A 196 -16.06 -1.71 -20.53
CA ASP A 196 -16.36 -0.27 -20.61
C ASP A 196 -15.21 0.64 -20.14
N VAL A 197 -14.05 0.05 -19.82
CA VAL A 197 -12.92 0.81 -19.28
C VAL A 197 -12.11 1.44 -20.41
N THR A 198 -12.14 2.78 -20.44
CA THR A 198 -11.15 3.62 -21.13
C THR A 198 -10.00 3.96 -20.18
N TRP A 199 -8.85 4.32 -20.75
CA TRP A 199 -7.69 4.70 -19.92
C TRP A 199 -6.88 5.81 -20.55
N ILE A 200 -6.57 6.85 -19.76
CA ILE A 200 -5.74 7.96 -20.23
C ILE A 200 -4.29 7.48 -20.35
N MET A 201 -3.79 7.39 -21.58
CA MET A 201 -2.40 7.06 -21.90
C MET A 201 -1.47 8.24 -21.60
N SER A 202 -1.86 9.41 -22.06
CA SER A 202 -1.11 10.64 -21.81
C SER A 202 -2.04 11.83 -21.86
N ARG A 203 -1.80 12.81 -21.00
CA ARG A 203 -2.48 14.11 -21.02
C ARG A 203 -1.42 15.21 -21.03
N ARG A 204 -1.49 16.06 -22.05
CA ARG A 204 -0.55 17.16 -22.25
C ARG A 204 -1.22 18.46 -21.88
N THR A 205 -0.58 19.24 -21.01
CA THR A 205 -1.03 20.60 -20.67
C THR A 205 0.16 21.55 -20.66
N SER A 206 -0.06 22.78 -21.13
CA SER A 206 0.91 23.87 -21.06
C SER A 206 0.23 25.08 -20.43
N LYS A 207 0.87 25.66 -19.41
CA LYS A 207 0.39 26.87 -18.73
C LYS A 207 1.54 27.86 -18.59
N ASN A 208 1.27 29.10 -18.99
CA ASN A 208 2.10 30.27 -18.72
C ASN A 208 1.46 31.14 -17.62
N ASP A 209 2.24 32.07 -17.05
CA ASP A 209 1.83 32.93 -15.93
C ASP A 209 0.63 33.83 -16.21
N ASP A 210 0.37 34.20 -17.46
CA ASP A 210 -0.77 35.03 -17.84
C ASP A 210 -2.11 34.26 -17.85
N GLN A 211 -2.10 32.96 -17.49
CA GLN A 211 -3.21 32.02 -17.63
C GLN A 211 -3.83 31.98 -19.04
N ARG A 212 -3.25 32.71 -20.01
CA ARG A 212 -3.58 32.53 -21.40
C ARG A 212 -2.89 31.25 -21.80
N SER A 213 -3.64 30.42 -22.49
CA SER A 213 -3.15 29.18 -23.06
C SER A 213 -1.92 29.51 -23.90
N GLY A 214 -0.74 29.20 -23.38
CA GLY A 214 0.42 29.06 -24.25
C GLY A 214 0.00 28.06 -25.32
N ARG A 215 0.39 28.31 -26.58
CA ARG A 215 0.29 27.26 -27.61
C ARG A 215 0.80 25.96 -26.97
N VAL A 216 0.00 24.89 -26.97
CA VAL A 216 0.52 23.55 -26.68
C VAL A 216 1.75 23.43 -27.58
N PHE A 217 2.94 23.35 -26.97
CA PHE A 217 4.18 23.34 -27.74
C PHE A 217 4.05 22.20 -28.75
N ALA A 218 4.24 22.53 -30.04
CA ALA A 218 4.12 21.54 -31.10
C ALA A 218 5.03 20.36 -30.73
N CYS A 219 4.44 19.18 -30.66
CA CYS A 219 5.13 17.94 -30.36
C CYS A 219 5.39 17.22 -31.67
N GLU A 220 6.59 16.71 -31.87
CA GLU A 220 6.91 15.83 -32.98
C GLU A 220 6.85 14.37 -32.48
N PRO A 221 6.40 13.41 -33.30
CA PRO A 221 6.54 11.99 -32.98
C PRO A 221 8.03 11.60 -32.90
N ILE A 222 8.37 10.70 -31.98
CA ILE A 222 9.73 10.11 -31.93
C ILE A 222 9.92 9.09 -33.04
N ASP A 223 8.88 8.30 -33.35
CA ASP A 223 8.92 7.29 -34.39
C ASP A 223 8.86 7.95 -35.78
N PRO A 224 9.89 7.82 -36.63
CA PRO A 224 9.90 8.42 -37.97
C PRO A 224 8.88 7.77 -38.91
N ASN A 225 8.39 6.56 -38.61
CA ASN A 225 7.39 5.87 -39.41
C ASN A 225 5.97 6.28 -39.05
N PHE A 226 5.79 7.13 -38.03
CA PHE A 226 4.48 7.64 -37.66
C PHE A 226 3.97 8.64 -38.69
N ALA A 227 2.81 8.37 -39.28
CA ALA A 227 2.25 9.14 -40.39
C ALA A 227 0.86 9.78 -40.09
N GLY A 228 0.44 9.86 -38.83
CA GLY A 228 -0.91 10.29 -38.46
C GLY A 228 -0.97 11.60 -37.66
N ASP A 229 -1.29 12.72 -38.30
CA ASP A 229 -1.32 14.03 -37.63
C ASP A 229 -2.39 14.15 -36.51
N ASP A 230 -3.42 13.29 -36.53
CA ASP A 230 -4.53 13.27 -35.56
C ASP A 230 -4.53 12.08 -34.60
N MET A 231 -3.50 11.24 -34.63
CA MET A 231 -3.42 10.04 -33.80
C MET A 231 -2.42 10.19 -32.65
N ALA A 232 -2.53 9.31 -31.65
CA ALA A 232 -1.48 9.18 -30.65
C ALA A 232 -0.17 8.79 -31.35
N PRO A 233 0.97 9.45 -31.06
CA PRO A 233 2.26 9.19 -31.70
C PRO A 233 2.85 7.88 -31.18
N LEU A 234 2.24 6.78 -31.60
CA LEU A 234 2.62 5.42 -31.25
C LEU A 234 3.96 5.07 -31.90
N MET A 235 4.79 4.37 -31.14
CA MET A 235 6.04 3.78 -31.62
C MET A 235 5.73 2.34 -32.03
N GLY A 236 5.46 2.13 -33.32
CA GLY A 236 4.79 0.92 -33.82
C GLY A 236 5.52 -0.37 -33.46
N ASP A 237 6.85 -0.38 -33.60
CA ASP A 237 7.73 -1.53 -33.32
C ASP A 237 7.70 -1.99 -31.86
N PHE A 238 7.24 -1.13 -30.93
CA PHE A 238 7.13 -1.44 -29.51
C PHE A 238 5.68 -1.67 -29.05
N CYS A 239 4.71 -1.56 -29.95
CA CYS A 239 3.31 -1.82 -29.67
C CYS A 239 2.91 -3.26 -30.02
N SER A 240 1.77 -3.71 -29.51
CA SER A 240 1.16 -4.96 -29.96
C SER A 240 0.65 -4.87 -31.41
N ASP A 241 0.47 -6.04 -32.03
CA ASP A 241 -0.25 -6.22 -33.29
C ASP A 241 -1.59 -6.94 -33.01
N PRO A 242 -2.76 -6.36 -33.36
CA PRO A 242 -2.94 -5.07 -34.00
C PRO A 242 -2.54 -3.89 -33.11
N LEU A 243 -2.17 -2.77 -33.76
CA LEU A 243 -1.84 -1.53 -33.06
C LEU A 243 -2.99 -1.11 -32.13
N PRO A 244 -2.68 -0.69 -30.88
CA PRO A 244 -3.68 -0.21 -29.96
C PRO A 244 -4.45 0.99 -30.53
N GLU A 245 -5.77 0.97 -30.38
CA GLU A 245 -6.62 2.09 -30.76
C GLU A 245 -6.66 3.15 -29.65
N LEU A 246 -6.34 4.39 -29.99
CA LEU A 246 -6.45 5.53 -29.10
C LEU A 246 -7.34 6.60 -29.68
N ARG A 247 -8.18 7.18 -28.82
CA ARG A 247 -8.98 8.36 -29.11
C ARG A 247 -8.25 9.61 -28.61
N ARG A 248 -8.12 10.62 -29.47
CA ARG A 248 -7.71 11.97 -29.09
C ARG A 248 -8.91 12.73 -28.55
N VAL A 249 -8.75 13.32 -27.38
CA VAL A 249 -9.73 14.21 -26.75
C VAL A 249 -9.06 15.57 -26.57
N GLU A 250 -9.58 16.57 -27.27
CA GLU A 250 -9.15 17.96 -27.13
C GLU A 250 -10.05 18.69 -26.15
N GLU A 251 -9.45 19.29 -25.15
CA GLU A 251 -10.07 20.22 -24.23
C GLU A 251 -9.33 21.56 -24.35
N ASP A 252 -9.96 22.68 -23.98
CA ASP A 252 -9.45 24.05 -24.22
C ASP A 252 -7.94 24.24 -24.00
N HIS A 253 -7.35 23.55 -23.01
CA HIS A 253 -5.92 23.66 -22.63
C HIS A 253 -5.23 22.30 -22.48
N ALA A 254 -5.84 21.23 -22.97
CA ALA A 254 -5.29 19.89 -22.82
C ALA A 254 -5.53 19.03 -24.06
N MET A 255 -4.52 18.24 -24.40
CA MET A 255 -4.67 17.15 -25.36
C MET A 255 -4.51 15.84 -24.61
N THR A 256 -5.54 15.00 -24.67
CA THR A 256 -5.54 13.69 -24.00
C THR A 256 -5.61 12.59 -25.06
N PHE A 257 -4.79 11.56 -24.90
CA PHE A 257 -4.89 10.33 -25.66
C PHE A 257 -5.40 9.22 -24.73
N GLU A 258 -6.55 8.64 -25.10
CA GLU A 258 -7.23 7.62 -24.33
C GLU A 258 -7.21 6.30 -25.09
N LEU A 259 -6.79 5.22 -24.43
CA LEU A 259 -7.12 3.87 -24.89
C LEU A 259 -8.63 3.69 -24.86
N THR A 260 -9.20 3.31 -25.99
CA THR A 260 -10.65 3.09 -26.17
C THR A 260 -11.13 1.87 -25.40
N GLU A 261 -12.43 1.62 -25.38
CA GLU A 261 -13.01 0.38 -24.86
C GLU A 261 -12.50 -0.84 -25.64
N GLY A 262 -12.52 -2.03 -25.04
CA GLY A 262 -11.96 -3.20 -25.72
C GLY A 262 -12.20 -4.52 -25.02
N ARG A 263 -11.56 -5.58 -25.54
CA ARG A 263 -11.66 -6.93 -24.99
C ARG A 263 -11.14 -7.00 -23.55
N VAL A 264 -11.70 -7.93 -22.78
CA VAL A 264 -11.41 -8.13 -21.35
C VAL A 264 -10.43 -9.28 -21.15
N GLY A 265 -9.64 -9.18 -20.08
CA GLY A 265 -8.68 -10.19 -19.64
C GLY A 265 -7.54 -10.38 -20.63
N ASN A 266 -6.96 -11.58 -20.63
CA ASN A 266 -5.78 -11.88 -21.46
C ASN A 266 -6.07 -11.79 -22.97
N THR A 267 -7.32 -11.93 -23.40
CA THR A 267 -7.71 -11.81 -24.82
C THR A 267 -7.69 -10.38 -25.35
N GLY A 268 -7.61 -9.40 -24.46
CA GLY A 268 -7.44 -7.97 -24.76
C GLY A 268 -6.18 -7.38 -24.14
N ALA A 269 -5.21 -8.23 -23.77
CA ALA A 269 -3.91 -7.76 -23.30
C ALA A 269 -3.16 -7.10 -24.45
N LEU A 270 -2.56 -5.94 -24.19
CA LEU A 270 -1.82 -5.18 -25.18
C LEU A 270 -0.63 -4.45 -24.56
N THR A 271 0.35 -4.13 -25.41
CA THR A 271 1.41 -3.18 -25.13
C THR A 271 1.21 -1.96 -26.01
N CYS A 272 1.21 -0.78 -25.39
CA CYS A 272 1.02 0.51 -26.04
C CYS A 272 2.16 1.43 -25.66
N VAL A 273 2.91 1.91 -26.64
CA VAL A 273 4.08 2.78 -26.44
C VAL A 273 3.91 4.02 -27.31
N ALA A 274 3.95 5.20 -26.69
CA ALA A 274 3.83 6.47 -27.38
C ALA A 274 5.03 7.36 -27.05
N GLY A 275 5.57 8.01 -28.08
CA GLY A 275 6.80 8.80 -27.97
C GLY A 275 6.66 10.17 -28.62
N THR A 276 7.00 11.23 -27.90
CA THR A 276 7.05 12.59 -28.44
C THR A 276 8.27 13.37 -28.04
N ILE A 277 8.65 14.32 -28.88
CA ILE A 277 9.68 15.31 -28.57
C ILE A 277 9.12 16.72 -28.70
N HIS A 278 9.36 17.52 -27.67
CA HIS A 278 9.18 18.96 -27.69
C HIS A 278 10.52 19.61 -28.05
N ARG A 279 10.51 20.49 -29.05
CA ARG A 279 11.71 21.19 -29.51
C ARG A 279 11.80 22.58 -28.90
N ASP A 280 13.02 23.00 -28.60
CA ASP A 280 13.38 24.37 -28.21
C ASP A 280 12.51 24.95 -27.07
N LEU A 281 12.21 24.15 -26.05
CA LEU A 281 11.55 24.61 -24.83
C LEU A 281 12.45 25.63 -24.09
N PRO A 282 11.93 26.82 -23.72
CA PRO A 282 12.70 27.79 -22.96
C PRO A 282 13.14 27.22 -21.60
N MET A 283 14.44 27.27 -21.30
CA MET A 283 14.97 26.80 -20.00
C MET A 283 15.01 27.89 -18.93
N TYR A 284 14.94 29.16 -19.34
CA TYR A 284 15.09 30.29 -18.45
C TYR A 284 13.78 31.07 -18.34
N ARG A 285 13.49 31.54 -17.12
CA ARG A 285 12.39 32.47 -16.86
C ARG A 285 12.57 33.76 -17.66
N THR A 286 11.46 34.34 -18.10
CA THR A 286 11.42 35.69 -18.69
C THR A 286 10.62 36.63 -17.79
N PRO A 287 10.73 37.96 -17.96
CA PRO A 287 9.89 38.91 -17.22
C PRO A 287 8.38 38.65 -17.38
N ASP A 288 7.97 38.15 -18.55
CA ASP A 288 6.57 37.86 -18.90
C ASP A 288 6.15 36.41 -18.59
N ASN A 289 7.10 35.54 -18.23
CA ASN A 289 6.86 34.14 -17.87
C ASN A 289 7.84 33.70 -16.78
N THR A 290 7.49 34.01 -15.55
CA THR A 290 8.24 33.68 -14.33
C THR A 290 8.02 32.24 -13.88
N ARG A 291 6.91 31.59 -14.26
CA ARG A 291 6.62 30.17 -14.02
C ARG A 291 5.95 29.51 -15.24
N GLY A 292 6.69 28.58 -15.86
CA GLY A 292 6.11 27.64 -16.82
C GLY A 292 5.73 26.33 -16.14
N ASN A 293 4.56 25.78 -16.47
CA ASN A 293 4.21 24.39 -16.15
C ASN A 293 3.88 23.63 -17.43
N ASN A 294 4.71 22.64 -17.75
CA ASN A 294 4.50 21.71 -18.85
C ASN A 294 4.31 20.31 -18.25
N THR A 295 3.16 19.70 -18.47
CA THR A 295 2.93 18.28 -18.19
C THR A 295 2.79 17.54 -19.51
N ALA A 296 3.59 16.48 -19.66
CA ALA A 296 3.57 15.55 -20.80
C ALA A 296 3.35 14.13 -20.31
#